data_AF-A0A060CRE1-F1
#
_entry.id   AF-A0A060CRE1-F1
#
_cell.length_a   1.000
_cell.length_b   1.000
_cell.length_c   1.000
_cell.angle_alpha   90.00
_cell.angle_beta   90.00
_cell.angle_gamma   90.00
#
_symmetry.space_group_name_H-M   'P 1'
#
loop_
_entity.id
_entity.type
_entity.pdbx_description
1 polymer ?
#
loop_
_entity_poly.entity_id
_entity_poly.type
_entity_poly.pdbx_seq_one_letter_code
_entity_poly.pdbx_strand_id
1 'polypeptide(L)'
;MFGTGTSGEGCDVVDLGLPGRQGELVDAVLATGTPCVLVLITGRPYALGEYADRCAAIVQAFMPGVEGAEAITGVLSGRLNPAGRLPIAIPATRGGQPGTYLVPPLGWLSDGISNLDPRPLYPFGFGLSYTEFTLSYAEV
;
A
#
# COMPACT_ATOMS: atom_id res chain seq x y z
N MET A 1 -7.43 -27.27 -1.72
CA MET A 1 -8.66 -26.85 -1.01
C MET A 1 -8.55 -25.35 -0.83
N PHE A 2 -9.59 -24.59 -1.22
CA PHE A 2 -9.59 -23.12 -1.18
C PHE A 2 -9.54 -22.57 0.25
N GLY A 3 -9.18 -21.29 0.42
CA GLY A 3 -9.28 -20.58 1.71
C GLY A 3 -8.15 -20.76 2.72
N THR A 4 -7.03 -21.39 2.34
CA THR A 4 -5.86 -21.53 3.24
C THR A 4 -4.76 -20.49 2.99
N GLY A 5 -4.91 -19.65 1.96
CA GLY A 5 -3.96 -18.61 1.58
C GLY A 5 -4.26 -17.26 2.22
N THR A 6 -3.33 -16.31 2.05
CA THR A 6 -3.52 -14.90 2.40
C THR A 6 -4.12 -14.07 1.25
N SER A 7 -4.41 -14.71 0.11
CA SER A 7 -5.08 -14.16 -1.06
C SER A 7 -5.54 -15.29 -1.98
N GLY A 8 -6.44 -15.00 -2.93
CA GLY A 8 -6.96 -15.97 -3.90
C GLY A 8 -8.33 -16.51 -3.55
N GLU A 9 -8.76 -17.55 -4.26
CA GLU A 9 -10.10 -18.13 -4.14
C GLU A 9 -10.39 -18.64 -2.72
N GLY A 10 -11.55 -18.22 -2.19
CA GLY A 10 -12.03 -18.56 -0.86
C GLY A 10 -11.21 -17.97 0.29
N CYS A 11 -10.27 -17.06 0.03
CA CYS A 11 -9.37 -16.49 1.03
C CYS A 11 -9.83 -15.11 1.52
N ASP A 12 -11.14 -14.88 1.66
CA ASP A 12 -11.69 -13.59 2.11
C ASP A 12 -11.28 -13.25 3.55
N VAL A 13 -11.25 -11.95 3.86
CA VAL A 13 -10.87 -11.44 5.19
C VAL A 13 -11.86 -10.40 5.68
N VAL A 14 -12.08 -10.36 6.99
CA VAL A 14 -12.99 -9.42 7.65
C VAL A 14 -12.37 -8.04 7.86
N ASP A 15 -11.04 -7.96 7.85
CA ASP A 15 -10.27 -6.73 7.94
C ASP A 15 -8.97 -6.84 7.11
N LEU A 16 -8.36 -5.69 6.86
CA LEU A 16 -7.15 -5.55 6.04
C LEU A 16 -5.88 -5.34 6.87
N GLY A 17 -5.83 -5.85 8.09
CA GLY A 17 -4.57 -5.98 8.83
C GLY A 17 -3.62 -6.97 8.16
N LEU A 18 -2.30 -6.81 8.38
CA LEU A 18 -1.32 -7.78 7.92
C LEU A 18 -1.61 -9.16 8.55
N PRO A 19 -1.59 -10.25 7.76
CA PRO A 19 -2.13 -11.54 8.20
C PRO A 19 -1.22 -12.22 9.23
N GLY A 20 -1.85 -12.91 10.19
CA GLY A 20 -1.16 -13.63 11.25
C GLY A 20 -0.33 -12.70 12.14
N ARG A 21 0.93 -13.07 12.40
CA ARG A 21 1.85 -12.33 13.28
C ARG A 21 2.74 -11.34 12.54
N GLN A 22 2.45 -11.04 11.28
CA GLN A 22 3.29 -10.15 10.47
C GLN A 22 3.31 -8.72 11.04
N GLY A 23 2.19 -8.22 11.56
CA GLY A 23 2.15 -6.93 12.25
C GLY A 23 3.08 -6.88 13.47
N GLU A 24 3.02 -7.89 14.34
CA GLU A 24 3.92 -8.01 15.50
C GLU A 24 5.40 -8.02 15.08
N LEU A 25 5.73 -8.71 13.99
CA LEU A 25 7.08 -8.73 13.44
C LEU A 25 7.52 -7.35 12.94
N VAL A 26 6.67 -6.65 12.19
CA VAL A 26 6.95 -5.29 11.71
C VAL A 26 7.17 -4.36 12.90
N ASP A 27 6.32 -4.43 13.92
CA ASP A 27 6.48 -3.63 15.14
C ASP A 27 7.80 -3.91 15.85
N ALA A 28 8.18 -5.19 16.01
CA ALA A 28 9.44 -5.57 16.63
C ALA A 28 10.66 -5.06 15.84
N VAL A 29 10.63 -5.13 14.51
CA VAL A 29 11.72 -4.62 13.66
C VAL A 29 11.81 -3.09 13.76
N LEU A 30 10.68 -2.39 13.68
CA LEU A 30 10.64 -0.92 13.80
C LEU A 30 11.11 -0.44 15.18
N ALA A 31 10.81 -1.21 16.24
CA ALA A 31 11.25 -0.90 17.60
C ALA A 31 12.78 -0.94 17.79
N THR A 32 13.54 -1.54 16.85
CA THR A 32 15.01 -1.51 16.88
C THR A 32 15.60 -0.12 16.61
N GLY A 33 14.81 0.80 16.03
CA GLY A 33 15.27 2.12 15.59
C GLY A 33 16.13 2.09 14.31
N THR A 34 16.35 0.91 13.72
CA THR A 34 17.04 0.80 12.43
C THR A 34 16.10 1.28 11.31
N PRO A 35 16.56 2.13 10.37
CA PRO A 35 15.77 2.47 9.19
C PRO A 35 15.31 1.22 8.44
N CYS A 36 14.00 1.02 8.35
CA CYS A 36 13.40 -0.19 7.80
C CYS A 36 12.63 0.12 6.52
N VAL A 37 12.90 -0.64 5.46
CA VAL A 37 12.10 -0.64 4.23
C VAL A 37 11.11 -1.80 4.29
N LEU A 38 9.82 -1.50 4.32
CA LEU A 38 8.77 -2.52 4.30
C LEU A 38 8.43 -2.89 2.85
N VAL A 39 8.77 -4.11 2.45
CA VAL A 39 8.46 -4.63 1.10
C VAL A 39 7.26 -5.56 1.17
N LEU A 40 6.20 -5.22 0.44
CA LEU A 40 4.93 -5.96 0.45
C LEU A 40 4.79 -6.81 -0.81
N ILE A 41 4.74 -8.13 -0.61
CA ILE A 41 4.37 -9.12 -1.63
C ILE A 41 2.96 -9.63 -1.28
N THR A 42 1.94 -9.04 -1.91
CA THR A 42 0.55 -9.15 -1.45
C THR A 42 -0.40 -9.27 -2.63
N GLY A 43 -1.42 -10.12 -2.52
CA GLY A 43 -2.48 -10.24 -3.54
C GLY A 43 -3.64 -9.26 -3.37
N ARG A 44 -3.65 -8.49 -2.26
CA ARG A 44 -4.63 -7.45 -1.95
C ARG A 44 -3.97 -6.26 -1.25
N PRO A 45 -4.63 -5.09 -1.19
CA PRO A 45 -4.24 -4.01 -0.28
C PRO A 45 -4.37 -4.43 1.19
N TYR A 46 -3.36 -4.10 2.00
CA TYR A 46 -3.46 -4.13 3.46
C TYR A 46 -3.39 -2.70 3.99
N ALA A 47 -3.97 -2.47 5.17
CA ALA A 47 -3.92 -1.19 5.85
C ALA A 47 -2.52 -0.93 6.40
N LEU A 48 -1.90 0.17 5.96
CA LEU A 48 -0.51 0.48 6.29
C LEU A 48 -0.36 1.69 7.21
N GLY A 49 -1.46 2.30 7.67
CA GLY A 49 -1.41 3.53 8.48
C GLY A 49 -0.62 3.38 9.77
N GLU A 50 -0.64 2.20 10.39
CA GLU A 50 0.13 1.89 11.61
C GLU A 50 1.66 1.86 11.39
N TYR A 51 2.12 1.78 10.13
CA TYR A 51 3.52 1.58 9.75
C TYR A 51 4.10 2.73 8.91
N ALA A 52 3.26 3.44 8.14
CA ALA A 52 3.68 4.38 7.11
C ALA A 52 4.67 5.45 7.60
N ASP A 53 4.39 6.06 8.75
CA ASP A 53 5.23 7.12 9.32
C ASP A 53 6.45 6.59 10.10
N ARG A 54 6.54 5.26 10.29
CA ARG A 54 7.61 4.60 11.06
C ARG A 54 8.62 3.90 10.15
N CYS A 55 8.20 3.51 8.95
CA CYS A 55 9.09 2.95 7.94
C CYS A 55 9.92 4.06 7.26
N ALA A 56 11.16 3.74 6.91
CA ALA A 56 11.99 4.62 6.08
C ALA A 56 11.47 4.69 4.63
N ALA A 57 10.92 3.57 4.14
CA ALA A 57 10.21 3.49 2.88
C ALA A 57 9.26 2.29 2.87
N ILE A 58 8.27 2.33 1.97
CA ILE A 58 7.37 1.22 1.67
C ILE A 58 7.45 0.92 0.17
N VAL A 59 7.65 -0.36 -0.17
CA VAL A 59 7.66 -0.84 -1.56
C VAL A 59 6.53 -1.84 -1.75
N GLN A 60 5.51 -1.46 -2.50
CA GLN A 60 4.40 -2.33 -2.87
C GLN A 60 4.74 -3.10 -4.16
N ALA A 61 5.06 -4.40 -4.04
CA ALA A 61 5.44 -5.26 -5.17
C ALA A 61 4.29 -6.13 -5.70
N PHE A 62 3.16 -6.19 -4.98
CA PHE A 62 2.03 -7.08 -5.27
C PHE A 62 2.48 -8.55 -5.48
N MET A 63 2.09 -9.18 -6.58
CA MET A 63 2.50 -10.53 -6.96
C MET A 63 3.46 -10.43 -8.16
N PRO A 64 4.77 -10.27 -7.92
CA PRO A 64 5.72 -9.85 -8.96
C PRO A 64 6.17 -10.97 -9.91
N GLY A 65 5.60 -12.18 -9.78
CA GLY A 65 5.93 -13.32 -10.63
C GLY A 65 7.32 -13.92 -10.38
N VAL A 66 7.76 -14.78 -11.32
CA VAL A 66 8.99 -15.55 -11.20
C VAL A 66 10.26 -14.69 -11.19
N GLU A 67 10.25 -13.57 -11.92
CA GLU A 67 11.35 -12.60 -11.93
C GLU A 67 11.24 -11.55 -10.82
N GLY A 68 10.33 -11.75 -9.86
CA GLY A 68 10.01 -10.75 -8.87
C GLY A 68 11.18 -10.42 -7.92
N ALA A 69 12.05 -11.38 -7.65
CA ALA A 69 13.24 -11.15 -6.85
C ALA A 69 14.21 -10.18 -7.54
N GLU A 70 14.46 -10.34 -8.84
CA GLU A 70 15.31 -9.43 -9.59
C GLU A 70 14.69 -8.03 -9.67
N ALA A 71 13.38 -7.95 -9.91
CA ALA A 71 12.68 -6.67 -9.97
C ALA A 71 12.75 -5.90 -8.63
N ILE A 72 12.44 -6.57 -7.51
CA ILE A 72 12.48 -5.97 -6.17
C ILE A 72 13.91 -5.51 -5.84
N THR A 73 14.91 -6.36 -6.04
CA THR A 73 16.30 -6.00 -5.73
C THR A 73 16.81 -4.88 -6.65
N GLY A 74 16.38 -4.84 -7.90
CA GLY A 74 16.63 -3.73 -8.82
C GLY A 74 16.10 -2.40 -8.28
N VAL A 75 14.88 -2.38 -7.74
CA VAL A 75 14.31 -1.20 -7.09
C VAL A 75 15.09 -0.85 -5.82
N LEU A 76 15.29 -1.79 -4.89
CA LEU A 76 15.95 -1.52 -3.61
C LEU A 76 17.41 -1.06 -3.74
N SER A 77 18.11 -1.52 -4.77
CA SER A 77 19.49 -1.11 -5.06
C SER A 77 19.59 0.20 -5.84
N GLY A 78 18.48 0.76 -6.32
CA GLY A 78 18.48 1.94 -7.19
C GLY A 78 18.81 1.65 -8.66
N ARG A 79 19.11 0.40 -9.04
CA ARG A 79 19.33 0.00 -10.44
C ARG A 79 18.08 0.23 -11.31
N LEU A 80 16.90 0.11 -10.71
CA LEU A 80 15.61 0.41 -11.35
C LEU A 80 14.91 1.53 -10.59
N ASN A 81 14.43 2.54 -11.31
CA ASN A 81 13.58 3.59 -10.74
C ASN A 81 12.12 3.10 -10.70
N PRO A 82 11.45 3.06 -9.54
CA PRO A 82 10.05 2.68 -9.46
C PRO A 82 9.18 3.71 -10.21
N ALA A 83 8.24 3.20 -11.02
CA ALA A 83 7.33 4.01 -11.84
C ALA A 83 5.86 3.54 -11.74
N GLY A 84 5.56 2.58 -10.85
CA GLY A 84 4.22 2.06 -10.66
C GLY A 84 3.26 3.10 -10.08
N ARG A 85 2.00 3.05 -10.52
CA ARG A 85 0.89 3.82 -9.96
C ARG A 85 -0.15 2.85 -9.41
N LEU A 86 -0.68 3.13 -8.22
CA LEU A 86 -1.63 2.25 -7.55
C LEU A 86 -2.92 2.08 -8.37
N PRO A 87 -3.30 0.86 -8.76
CA PRO A 87 -4.55 0.59 -9.47
C PRO A 87 -5.76 0.54 -8.51
N ILE A 88 -5.50 0.51 -7.21
CA ILE A 88 -6.49 0.46 -6.13
C ILE A 88 -5.93 1.22 -4.93
N ALA A 89 -6.79 1.90 -4.17
CA ALA A 89 -6.36 2.67 -3.01
C ALA A 89 -5.88 1.75 -1.87
N ILE A 90 -4.88 2.23 -1.11
CA ILE A 90 -4.40 1.57 0.12
C ILE A 90 -5.11 2.22 1.31
N PRO A 91 -5.84 1.45 2.14
CA PRO A 91 -6.56 2.00 3.28
C PRO A 91 -5.62 2.44 4.40
N ALA A 92 -6.03 3.46 5.15
CA ALA A 92 -5.31 3.90 6.35
C ALA A 92 -5.57 2.98 7.55
N THR A 93 -6.80 2.46 7.67
CA THR A 93 -7.25 1.65 8.79
C THR A 93 -7.67 0.26 8.35
N ARG A 94 -7.63 -0.71 9.26
CA ARG A 94 -7.93 -2.14 8.98
C ARG A 94 -9.35 -2.37 8.48
N GLY A 95 -10.31 -1.58 8.97
CA GLY A 95 -11.71 -1.65 8.54
C GLY A 95 -12.01 -0.82 7.28
N GLY A 96 -11.03 -0.05 6.77
CA GLY A 96 -11.20 0.73 5.55
C GLY A 96 -11.32 -0.19 4.34
N GLN A 97 -12.45 -0.14 3.65
CA GLN A 97 -12.63 -0.92 2.42
C GLN A 97 -11.86 -0.26 1.27
N PRO A 98 -11.17 -1.03 0.39
CA PRO A 98 -10.48 -0.46 -0.75
C PRO A 98 -11.52 0.11 -1.72
N GLY A 99 -11.74 1.42 -1.64
CA GLY A 99 -12.68 2.14 -2.49
C GLY A 99 -12.12 2.37 -3.89
N THR A 100 -13.02 2.56 -4.85
CA THR A 100 -12.63 3.11 -6.15
C THR A 100 -12.38 4.60 -6.01
N TYR A 101 -11.70 5.19 -6.99
CA TYR A 101 -11.53 6.64 -7.04
C TYR A 101 -12.81 7.38 -7.49
N LEU A 102 -13.79 6.64 -8.00
CA LEU A 102 -15.08 7.12 -8.49
C LEU A 102 -16.11 7.11 -7.35
N VAL A 103 -15.86 7.93 -6.33
CA VAL A 103 -16.78 8.10 -5.20
C VAL A 103 -17.24 9.56 -5.11
N PRO A 104 -18.44 9.83 -4.56
CA PRO A 104 -18.88 11.20 -4.30
C PRO A 104 -17.88 11.92 -3.37
N PRO A 105 -17.84 13.27 -3.36
CA PRO A 105 -16.89 14.03 -2.56
C PRO A 105 -16.79 13.60 -1.09
N LEU A 106 -17.94 13.31 -0.44
CA LEU A 106 -17.98 12.85 0.95
C LEU A 106 -17.48 11.42 1.16
N GLY A 107 -17.36 10.63 0.09
CA GLY A 107 -16.70 9.32 0.10
C GLY A 107 -15.17 9.42 0.01
N TRP A 108 -14.64 10.62 -0.28
CA TRP A 108 -13.20 10.91 -0.27
C TRP A 108 -12.78 11.68 0.97
N LEU A 109 -13.45 12.80 1.24
CA LEU A 109 -13.18 13.66 2.38
C LEU A 109 -14.50 14.00 3.03
N SER A 110 -14.66 13.57 4.27
CA SER A 110 -15.90 13.82 5.01
C SER A 110 -15.82 15.04 5.92
N ASP A 111 -14.62 15.52 6.29
CA ASP A 111 -14.41 16.70 7.15
C ASP A 111 -15.35 16.75 8.38
N GLY A 112 -15.44 15.63 9.11
CA GLY A 112 -16.29 15.50 10.29
C GLY A 112 -17.78 15.27 10.04
N ILE A 113 -18.24 15.19 8.78
CA ILE A 113 -19.62 14.80 8.44
C ILE A 113 -19.87 13.31 8.75
N SER A 114 -18.89 12.46 8.45
CA SER A 114 -18.82 11.06 8.87
C SER A 114 -18.05 10.93 10.17
N ASN A 115 -18.47 9.99 11.01
CA ASN A 115 -17.74 9.60 12.23
C ASN A 115 -16.42 8.84 11.94
N LEU A 116 -16.22 8.43 10.68
CA LEU A 116 -14.99 7.82 10.19
C LEU A 116 -14.40 8.65 9.06
N ASP A 117 -13.08 8.82 9.07
CA ASP A 117 -12.34 9.41 7.96
C ASP A 117 -12.22 8.39 6.81
N PRO A 118 -12.86 8.63 5.65
CA PRO A 118 -12.84 7.68 4.54
C PRO A 118 -11.59 7.79 3.66
N ARG A 119 -10.69 8.74 3.94
CA ARG A 119 -9.49 8.95 3.12
C ARG A 119 -8.60 7.71 3.10
N PRO A 120 -8.18 7.24 1.91
CA PRO A 120 -7.14 6.23 1.85
C PRO A 120 -5.81 6.82 2.30
N LEU A 121 -4.91 5.97 2.80
CA LEU A 121 -3.54 6.35 3.08
C LEU A 121 -2.81 6.73 1.79
N TYR A 122 -2.98 5.90 0.75
CA TYR A 122 -2.46 6.16 -0.59
C TYR A 122 -3.60 6.01 -1.61
N PRO A 123 -3.96 7.07 -2.35
CA PRO A 123 -5.09 7.03 -3.27
C PRO A 123 -4.76 6.26 -4.55
N PHE A 124 -5.80 5.96 -5.35
CA PHE A 124 -5.63 5.52 -6.73
C PHE A 124 -4.70 6.46 -7.50
N GLY A 125 -3.83 5.89 -8.34
CA GLY A 125 -2.86 6.65 -9.12
C GLY A 125 -1.65 7.15 -8.33
N PHE A 126 -1.60 6.96 -7.00
CA PHE A 126 -0.42 7.32 -6.22
C PHE A 126 0.77 6.41 -6.55
N GLY A 127 1.97 6.99 -6.52
CA GLY A 127 3.24 6.28 -6.64
C GLY A 127 4.38 7.28 -6.48
N LEU A 128 5.52 6.83 -5.99
CA LEU A 128 6.71 7.66 -5.90
C LEU A 128 7.74 7.20 -6.92
N SER A 129 8.75 8.02 -7.13
CA SER A 129 9.89 7.75 -8.01
C SER A 129 11.16 8.24 -7.31
N TYR A 130 12.31 7.73 -7.72
CA TYR A 130 13.61 8.25 -7.27
C TYR A 130 13.98 9.59 -7.92
N THR A 131 13.15 10.09 -8.84
CA THR A 131 13.27 11.41 -9.44
C THR A 131 12.00 12.22 -9.24
N GLU A 132 12.13 13.52 -9.44
CA GLU A 132 11.02 14.46 -9.43
C GLU A 132 10.54 14.73 -10.86
N PHE A 133 9.26 15.07 -10.99
CA PHE A 133 8.63 15.44 -12.26
C PHE A 133 7.88 16.76 -12.06
N THR A 134 7.97 17.65 -13.04
CA THR A 134 7.11 18.83 -13.13
C THR A 134 6.25 18.70 -14.38
N LEU A 135 4.93 18.74 -14.19
CA LEU A 135 3.97 18.74 -15.28
C LEU A 135 3.60 20.19 -15.61
N SER A 136 3.54 20.51 -16.89
CA SER A 136 2.95 21.75 -17.40
C SER A 136 1.85 21.38 -18.38
N TYR A 137 0.79 22.18 -18.39
CA TYR A 137 -0.32 22.02 -19.32
C TYR A 137 -0.17 23.07 -20.42
N ALA A 138 -0.40 22.66 -21.66
CA ALA A 138 -0.61 23.61 -22.74
C ALA A 138 -1.95 24.33 -22.49
N GLU A 139 -2.03 25.60 -22.87
CA GLU A 139 -3.33 26.29 -22.91
C GLU A 139 -4.24 25.56 -23.91
N VAL A 140 -5.48 25.33 -23.47
CA VAL A 140 -6.54 24.66 -24.24
C VAL A 140 -7.48 25.70 -24.80
#